data_AF-A0A8J7CJF9-F1
#
_entry.id   AF-A0A8J7CJF9-F1
#
_cell.length_a   1.000
_cell.length_b   1.000
_cell.length_c   1.000
_cell.angle_alpha   90.00
_cell.angle_beta   90.00
_cell.angle_gamma   90.00
#
_symmetry.space_group_name_H-M   'P 1'
#
loop_
_entity.id
_entity.type
_entity.pdbx_description
1 polymer ?
#
loop_
_entity_poly.entity_id
_entity_poly.type
_entity_poly.pdbx_seq_one_letter_code
_entity_poly.pdbx_strand_id
1 'polypeptide(L)' 'MAPANFTIVGNPSDLTVSQCTFCAHRSPDGSKCRAYPNGIPVEILFNEHDHSNPFQGDNGILYEPIQLGEAEKVPA' A
#
# COMPACT_ATOMS: atom_id res chain seq x y z
N MET A 1 -27.61 -1.51 5.58
CA MET A 1 -26.29 -1.28 6.21
C MET A 1 -26.35 0.09 6.87
N ALA A 2 -26.13 0.18 8.18
CA ALA A 2 -26.09 1.47 8.87
C ALA A 2 -24.75 2.17 8.53
N PRO A 3 -24.73 3.51 8.37
CA PRO A 3 -23.48 4.22 8.14
C PRO A 3 -22.56 4.06 9.36
N ALA A 4 -21.30 3.70 9.12
CA ALA A 4 -20.27 3.76 10.14
C ALA A 4 -19.78 5.21 10.26
N ASN A 5 -19.87 5.80 11.45
CA ASN A 5 -19.21 7.08 11.73
C ASN A 5 -17.74 6.79 12.06
N PHE A 6 -16.82 7.28 11.23
CA PHE A 6 -15.39 7.16 11.48
C PHE A 6 -14.85 8.48 12.05
N THR A 7 -14.41 8.48 13.30
CA THR A 7 -13.78 9.64 13.94
C THR A 7 -12.27 9.48 13.87
N ILE A 8 -11.59 10.38 13.17
CA ILE A 8 -10.12 10.44 13.18
C ILE A 8 -9.70 11.07 14.52
N VAL A 9 -8.90 10.35 15.30
CA VAL A 9 -8.25 10.89 16.51
C VAL A 9 -6.81 11.24 16.14
N GLY A 10 -6.51 12.53 16.05
CA GLY A 10 -5.20 13.05 15.63
C GLY A 10 -5.31 14.10 14.52
N ASN A 11 -4.19 14.54 13.97
CA ASN A 11 -4.18 15.42 12.81
C ASN A 11 -4.39 14.57 11.53
N PRO A 12 -5.42 14.84 10.71
CA PRO A 12 -5.65 14.10 9.47
C PRO A 12 -4.47 14.15 8.49
N SER A 13 -3.64 15.20 8.58
CA SER A 13 -2.46 15.39 7.74
C SER A 13 -1.35 14.36 8.01
N ASP A 14 -1.40 13.70 9.17
CA ASP A 14 -0.41 12.68 9.56
C ASP A 14 -0.74 11.30 8.95
N LEU A 15 -1.91 11.15 8.31
CA LEU A 15 -2.31 9.93 7.63
C LEU A 15 -1.52 9.75 6.33
N THR A 16 -0.53 8.87 6.38
CA THR A 16 0.20 8.43 5.18
C THR A 16 -0.25 7.02 4.81
N VAL A 17 -0.73 6.84 3.57
CA VAL A 17 -1.10 5.51 3.06
C VAL A 17 0.14 4.82 2.52
N SER A 18 0.38 3.58 2.96
CA SER A 18 1.50 2.77 2.47
C SER A 18 1.45 2.58 0.95
N GLN A 19 2.59 2.74 0.27
CA GLN A 19 2.77 2.43 -1.16
C GLN A 19 2.39 0.97 -1.46
N CYS A 20 2.57 0.06 -0.50
CA CYS A 20 2.15 -1.34 -0.63
C CYS A 20 0.67 -1.48 -0.96
N THR A 21 -0.18 -0.58 -0.46
CA THR A 21 -1.63 -0.59 -0.69
C THR A 21 -1.99 -0.53 -2.17
N PHE A 22 -1.14 0.11 -2.97
CA PHE A 22 -1.36 0.33 -4.40
C PHE A 22 -0.47 -0.55 -5.29
N CYS A 23 0.23 -1.54 -4.72
CA CYS A 23 1.10 -2.44 -5.46
C CYS A 23 0.37 -3.71 -5.92
N ALA A 24 0.47 -4.06 -7.21
CA ALA A 24 -0.13 -5.23 -7.85
C ALA A 24 0.38 -6.58 -7.29
N HIS A 25 1.49 -6.56 -6.54
CA HIS A 25 2.06 -7.76 -5.93
C HIS A 25 1.56 -8.02 -4.51
N ARG A 26 0.81 -7.08 -3.94
CA ARG A 26 0.14 -7.26 -2.65
C ARG A 26 -1.08 -8.18 -2.84
N SER A 27 -1.21 -9.13 -1.93
CA SER A 27 -2.39 -10.00 -1.86
C SER A 27 -3.68 -9.22 -1.60
N PRO A 28 -4.86 -9.68 -2.08
CA PRO A 28 -6.12 -8.95 -1.91
C PRO A 28 -6.53 -8.72 -0.45
N ASP A 29 -6.24 -9.67 0.44
CA ASP A 29 -6.44 -9.55 1.89
C ASP A 29 -5.34 -8.71 2.57
N GLY A 30 -4.28 -8.41 1.84
CA GLY A 30 -3.24 -7.49 2.25
C GLY A 30 -2.20 -8.05 3.20
N SER A 31 -2.25 -9.35 3.48
CA SER A 31 -1.41 -10.03 4.46
C SER A 31 -0.04 -10.46 3.90
N LYS A 32 0.08 -10.55 2.57
CA LYS A 32 1.25 -11.09 1.85
C LYS A 32 1.64 -10.22 0.67
N CYS A 33 2.92 -10.31 0.29
CA CYS A 33 3.48 -9.75 -0.94
C CYS A 33 4.32 -10.83 -1.65
N ARG A 34 4.25 -10.90 -2.98
CA ARG A 34 5.07 -11.87 -3.75
C ARG A 34 6.58 -11.60 -3.64
N ALA A 35 6.98 -10.34 -3.51
CA ALA A 35 8.37 -9.94 -3.30
C ALA A 35 8.91 -10.41 -1.93
N TYR A 36 8.03 -10.62 -0.95
CA TYR A 36 8.39 -10.94 0.44
C TYR A 36 7.51 -12.07 1.01
N PRO A 37 7.72 -13.32 0.59
CA PRO A 37 6.88 -14.45 1.01
C PRO A 37 6.92 -14.74 2.52
N ASN A 38 7.98 -14.32 3.20
CA ASN A 38 8.19 -14.55 4.64
C ASN A 38 7.78 -13.37 5.54
N GLY A 39 7.20 -12.31 4.95
CA GLY A 39 6.83 -11.09 5.67
C GLY A 39 7.49 -9.86 5.07
N ILE A 40 6.73 -8.76 4.99
CA ILE A 40 7.16 -7.51 4.37
C ILE A 40 7.99 -6.70 5.38
N PRO A 41 9.17 -6.19 5.01
CA PRO A 41 9.96 -5.31 5.88
C PRO A 41 9.19 -4.09 6.35
N VAL A 42 9.48 -3.62 7.58
CA VAL A 42 8.80 -2.45 8.16
C VAL A 42 9.08 -1.19 7.36
N GLU A 43 10.29 -1.07 6.82
CA GLU A 43 10.74 0.05 6.02
C GLU A 43 9.90 0.19 4.74
N ILE A 44 9.47 -0.94 4.17
CA ILE A 44 8.62 -1.00 2.99
C ILE A 44 7.14 -0.78 3.39
N LEU A 45 6.68 -1.36 4.50
CA LEU A 45 5.30 -1.18 4.98
C LEU A 45 4.99 0.26 5.39
N PHE A 46 5.92 0.94 6.04
CA PHE A 46 5.75 2.29 6.59
C PHE A 46 6.23 3.43 5.67
N ASN A 47 6.55 3.13 4.40
CA ASN A 47 7.08 4.10 3.44
C ASN A 47 8.41 4.77 3.86
N GLU A 48 9.23 4.10 4.67
CA GLU A 48 10.57 4.59 5.01
C GLU A 48 11.55 4.36 3.85
N HIS A 49 11.23 3.45 2.93
CA HIS A 49 11.92 3.22 1.66
C HIS A 49 10.96 3.39 0.48
N ASP A 50 11.45 4.00 -0.62
CA ASP A 50 10.70 4.12 -1.88
C ASP A 50 10.56 2.73 -2.51
N HIS A 51 9.33 2.26 -2.65
CA HIS A 51 9.02 0.91 -3.12
C HIS A 51 9.44 0.71 -4.59
N SER A 52 9.66 1.80 -5.34
CA SER A 52 10.14 1.79 -6.73
C SER A 52 11.64 1.49 -6.84
N ASN A 53 12.36 1.46 -5.71
CA ASN A 53 13.79 1.17 -5.66
C ASN A 53 14.02 -0.26 -5.14
N PRO A 54 15.05 -0.98 -5.65
CA PRO A 54 15.41 -2.29 -5.12
C PRO A 54 15.64 -2.25 -3.62
N PHE A 55 15.26 -3.33 -2.93
CA PHE A 55 15.46 -3.45 -1.49
C PHE A 55 15.82 -4.90 -1.11
N GLN A 56 16.56 -5.06 -0.02
CA GLN A 56 17.05 -6.38 0.37
C GLN A 56 15.90 -7.39 0.53
N GLY A 57 16.02 -8.51 -0.18
CA GLY A 57 15.06 -9.63 -0.08
C GLY A 57 13.80 -9.47 -0.94
N ASP A 58 13.73 -8.51 -1.86
CA ASP A 58 12.62 -8.28 -2.79
C ASP A 58 12.43 -9.39 -3.86
N ASN A 59 13.32 -10.38 -3.89
CA ASN A 59 13.34 -11.47 -4.88
C ASN A 59 13.39 -10.96 -6.34
N GLY A 60 13.95 -9.76 -6.56
CA GLY A 60 14.02 -9.11 -7.88
C GLY A 60 12.67 -8.60 -8.39
N ILE A 61 11.65 -8.53 -7.54
CA ILE A 61 10.31 -8.04 -7.85
C ILE A 61 10.20 -6.61 -7.32
N LEU A 62 10.04 -5.64 -8.23
CA LEU A 62 9.88 -4.22 -7.88
C LEU A 62 8.41 -3.81 -7.84
N TYR A 63 8.15 -2.57 -7.39
CA TYR A 63 6.80 -2.00 -7.39
C TYR A 63 6.18 -1.99 -8.79
N GLU A 64 4.94 -2.47 -8.86
CA GLU A 64 4.06 -2.35 -10.02
C GLU A 64 2.71 -1.80 -9.53
N PRO A 65 2.19 -0.68 -10.05
CA PRO A 65 0.92 -0.12 -9.59
C PRO A 65 -0.26 -1.02 -9.97
N ILE A 66 -1.27 -1.12 -9.10
CA ILE A 66 -2.56 -1.73 -9.45
C ILE A 66 -3.18 -0.94 -10.60
N GLN A 67 -3.58 -1.64 -11.66
CA GLN A 67 -4.36 -1.05 -12.73
C GLN A 67 -5.83 -0.96 -12.29
N LEU A 68 -6.22 0.20 -11.80
CA LEU A 68 -7.63 0.55 -11.64
C LEU A 68 -8.17 0.89 -13.04
N GLY A 69 -9.12 0.11 -13.57
CA GLY A 69 -9.86 0.51 -14.78
C GLY A 69 -10.53 1.87 -14.54
N GLU A 70 -10.74 2.67 -15.61
CA GLU A 70 -11.15 4.09 -15.55
C GLU A 70 -12.06 4.41 -14.35
N ALA A 71 -11.44 4.83 -13.24
CA ALA A 71 -12.17 5.39 -12.12
C ALA A 71 -12.60 6.79 -12.56
N GLU A 72 -13.90 6.99 -12.71
CA GLU A 72 -14.49 8.32 -12.83
C GLU A 72 -13.91 9.19 -11.71
N LYS A 73 -13.17 10.24 -12.09
CA LYS A 73 -12.53 11.13 -11.12
C LYS A 73 -13.63 11.71 -10.22
N VAL A 74 -13.51 11.48 -8.91
CA VAL A 74 -14.33 12.21 -7.94
C VAL A 74 -13.89 13.67 -8.01
N PRO A 75 -14.76 14.62 -8.41
CA PRO A 75 -14.41 16.02 -8.48
C PRO A 75 -14.00 16.53 -7.08
N ALA A 76 -13.01 17.42 -7.08
CA ALA A 76 -12.43 18.02 -5.88
C ALA A 76 -13.44 18.89 -5.09
#